data_AF-A0A7J3CA89-F1
#
_entry.id   AF-A0A7J3CA89-F1
#
_cell.length_a   1.000
_cell.length_b   1.000
_cell.length_c   1.000
_cell.angle_alpha   90.00
_cell.angle_beta   90.00
_cell.angle_gamma   90.00
#
_symmetry.space_group_name_H-M   'P 1'
#
loop_
_entity.id
_entity.type
_entity.pdbx_description
1 polymer ?
#
loop_
_entity_poly.entity_id
_entity_poly.type
_entity_poly.pdbx_seq_one_letter_code
_entity_poly.pdbx_strand_id
1 'polypeptide(L)'
;MEQKINMEKTINIILSLPTLLNQHGNPDGAVQDLVEAYRNYFNEYPEPSQLSVWKFITGDFIKIVDGFPTFAEFPIFNLERADYVIVDSTDALIIEAKGWKNLEIIDNRIVKADGKLHLDPCYQLNNYVFKFNYFHSSGLKLKYSGILFLYNNRSYSSDDCQIVHTFDELKSYIEKFRKPEGQDIVEI
;
A
#
# COMPACT_ATOMS: atom_id res chain seq x y z
N MET A 1 -12.36 -0.77 53.48
CA MET A 1 -11.87 -1.90 52.67
C MET A 1 -12.21 -1.58 51.23
N GLU A 2 -11.34 -0.79 50.58
CA GLU A 2 -11.53 -0.37 49.20
C GLU A 2 -10.98 -1.45 48.26
N GLN A 3 -11.85 -2.02 47.43
CA GLN A 3 -11.43 -2.86 46.32
C GLN A 3 -10.86 -1.96 45.22
N LYS A 4 -9.53 -1.95 45.10
CA LYS A 4 -8.86 -1.47 43.89
C LYS A 4 -9.19 -2.44 42.75
N ILE A 5 -10.04 -2.02 41.83
CA ILE A 5 -10.24 -2.70 40.55
C ILE A 5 -8.97 -2.49 39.74
N ASN A 6 -8.20 -3.56 39.56
CA ASN A 6 -7.01 -3.58 38.73
C ASN A 6 -7.46 -3.59 37.26
N MET A 7 -7.48 -2.42 36.61
CA MET A 7 -7.72 -2.29 35.17
C MET A 7 -6.42 -2.59 34.40
N GLU A 8 -5.99 -3.84 34.39
CA GLU A 8 -5.16 -4.37 33.31
C GLU A 8 -6.06 -5.18 32.39
N LYS A 9 -6.96 -4.50 31.68
CA LYS A 9 -7.49 -5.06 30.44
C LYS A 9 -6.39 -4.91 29.41
N THR A 10 -5.57 -5.94 29.26
CA THR A 10 -4.77 -6.15 28.06
C THR A 10 -5.76 -6.17 26.90
N ILE A 11 -5.85 -5.07 26.16
CA ILE A 11 -6.57 -5.05 24.89
C ILE A 11 -5.76 -5.97 23.98
N ASN A 12 -6.22 -7.21 23.82
CA ASN A 12 -5.76 -8.06 22.72
C ASN A 12 -6.20 -7.35 21.44
N ILE A 13 -5.34 -6.49 20.90
CA ILE A 13 -5.52 -5.94 19.56
C ILE A 13 -5.39 -7.14 18.64
N ILE A 14 -6.51 -7.60 18.09
CA ILE A 14 -6.49 -8.59 17.03
C ILE A 14 -5.90 -7.88 15.81
N LEU A 15 -4.63 -8.16 15.52
CA LEU A 15 -3.99 -7.73 14.29
C LEU A 15 -4.70 -8.41 13.11
N SER A 16 -5.22 -7.60 12.19
CA SER A 16 -5.92 -8.05 10.98
C SER A 16 -5.62 -7.05 9.86
N LEU A 17 -5.88 -7.44 8.61
CA LEU A 17 -5.70 -6.55 7.46
C LEU A 17 -6.79 -5.46 7.39
N PRO A 18 -6.45 -4.22 6.97
CA PRO A 18 -5.12 -3.72 6.63
C PRO A 18 -4.21 -3.50 7.86
N THR A 19 -2.89 -3.61 7.68
CA THR A 19 -1.91 -3.29 8.73
C THR A 19 -1.44 -1.85 8.61
N LEU A 20 -1.48 -1.08 9.70
CA LEU A 20 -0.93 0.28 9.76
C LEU A 20 0.61 0.20 9.93
N LEU A 21 1.38 0.69 8.96
CA LEU A 21 2.83 0.54 8.94
C LEU A 21 3.56 1.56 9.83
N ASN A 22 3.10 2.82 9.82
CA ASN A 22 3.78 3.93 10.47
C ASN A 22 3.58 3.98 11.99
N GLN A 23 2.94 2.96 12.59
CA GLN A 23 2.93 2.77 14.05
C GLN A 23 4.27 2.20 14.57
N HIS A 24 5.13 1.72 13.67
CA HIS A 24 6.40 1.09 14.02
C HIS A 24 7.57 2.05 13.77
N GLY A 25 8.48 2.15 14.74
CA GLY A 25 9.77 2.84 14.56
C GLY A 25 10.84 1.96 13.88
N ASN A 26 10.54 0.70 13.57
CA ASN A 26 11.48 -0.23 12.94
C ASN A 26 10.78 -1.14 11.90
N PRO A 27 11.47 -1.51 10.79
CA PRO A 27 10.90 -2.34 9.73
C PRO A 27 10.54 -3.77 10.18
N ASP A 28 11.31 -4.38 11.08
CA ASP A 28 11.11 -5.77 11.47
C ASP A 28 9.79 -5.97 12.21
N GLY A 29 9.42 -5.03 13.08
CA GLY A 29 8.13 -5.01 13.78
C GLY A 29 6.96 -4.84 12.81
N ALA A 30 7.09 -3.94 11.82
CA ALA A 30 6.06 -3.77 10.80
C ALA A 30 5.85 -5.03 9.95
N VAL A 31 6.94 -5.72 9.58
CA VAL A 31 6.87 -7.00 8.87
C VAL A 31 6.25 -8.10 9.75
N GLN A 32 6.59 -8.13 11.05
CA GLN A 32 6.00 -9.09 11.98
C GLN A 32 4.48 -8.89 12.11
N ASP A 33 4.03 -7.64 12.27
CA ASP A 33 2.62 -7.30 12.34
C ASP A 33 1.88 -7.64 11.03
N LEU A 34 2.52 -7.46 9.87
CA LEU A 34 1.99 -7.90 8.59
C LEU A 34 1.81 -9.42 8.52
N VAL A 35 2.80 -10.19 8.97
CA VAL A 35 2.73 -11.66 9.00
C VAL A 35 1.60 -12.12 9.91
N GLU A 36 1.46 -11.52 11.10
CA GLU A 36 0.40 -11.88 12.04
C GLU A 36 -0.98 -11.49 11.52
N ALA A 37 -1.14 -10.27 10.98
CA ALA A 37 -2.38 -9.80 10.39
C ALA A 37 -2.81 -10.66 9.19
N TYR A 38 -1.87 -11.02 8.31
CA TYR A 38 -2.13 -11.92 7.19
C TYR A 38 -2.59 -13.30 7.67
N ARG A 39 -1.90 -13.86 8.67
CA ARG A 39 -2.27 -15.17 9.24
C ARG A 39 -3.66 -15.14 9.88
N ASN A 40 -4.00 -14.08 10.59
CA ASN A 40 -5.30 -13.96 11.22
C ASN A 40 -6.41 -13.75 10.18
N TYR A 41 -6.13 -13.05 9.08
CA TYR A 41 -7.12 -12.77 8.03
C TYR A 41 -7.37 -13.97 7.10
N PHE A 42 -6.32 -14.63 6.62
CA PHE A 42 -6.41 -15.74 5.67
C PHE A 42 -6.35 -17.13 6.31
N ASN A 43 -6.01 -17.22 7.60
CA ASN A 43 -5.77 -18.48 8.30
C ASN A 43 -4.65 -19.33 7.67
N GLU A 44 -3.65 -18.68 7.08
CA GLU A 44 -2.49 -19.30 6.44
C GLU A 44 -1.22 -18.46 6.64
N TYR A 45 -0.04 -19.04 6.43
CA TYR A 45 1.21 -18.28 6.45
C TYR A 45 1.47 -17.64 5.08
N PRO A 46 2.04 -16.42 5.02
CA PRO A 46 2.44 -15.83 3.74
C PRO A 46 3.51 -16.69 3.08
N GLU A 47 3.43 -16.80 1.76
CA GLU A 47 4.44 -17.50 0.96
C GLU A 47 5.83 -16.86 1.15
N PRO A 48 6.93 -17.64 1.08
CA PRO A 48 8.28 -17.11 1.26
C PRO A 48 8.61 -15.92 0.35
N SER A 49 8.10 -15.94 -0.89
CA SER A 49 8.26 -14.84 -1.85
C SER A 49 7.58 -13.55 -1.37
N GLN A 50 6.37 -13.64 -0.81
CA GLN A 50 5.65 -12.48 -0.28
C GLN A 50 6.36 -11.92 0.95
N LEU A 51 6.82 -12.79 1.86
CA LEU A 51 7.61 -12.36 3.02
C LEU A 51 8.91 -11.67 2.61
N SER A 52 9.61 -12.17 1.58
CA SER A 52 10.81 -11.53 1.04
C SER A 52 10.51 -10.15 0.47
N VAL A 53 9.39 -9.98 -0.24
CA VAL A 53 8.96 -8.68 -0.77
C VAL A 53 8.67 -7.71 0.36
N TRP A 54 7.91 -8.11 1.38
CA TRP A 54 7.63 -7.26 2.53
C TRP A 54 8.90 -6.80 3.25
N LYS A 55 9.85 -7.70 3.49
CA LYS A 55 11.15 -7.34 4.10
C LYS A 55 11.93 -6.34 3.26
N PHE A 56 11.95 -6.55 1.94
CA PHE A 56 12.66 -5.67 1.01
C PHE A 56 12.02 -4.28 0.96
N ILE A 57 10.71 -4.18 0.77
CA ILE A 57 10.03 -2.89 0.60
C ILE A 57 9.96 -2.13 1.92
N THR A 58 9.51 -2.78 2.99
CA THR A 58 9.21 -2.11 4.28
C THR A 58 10.45 -1.44 4.89
N GLY A 59 11.66 -1.94 4.60
CA GLY A 59 12.92 -1.40 5.11
C GLY A 59 13.12 0.09 4.84
N ASP A 60 13.01 0.50 3.58
CA ASP A 60 13.14 1.90 3.17
C ASP A 60 11.80 2.61 3.11
N PHE A 61 10.73 1.88 2.78
CA PHE A 61 9.40 2.45 2.62
C PHE A 61 8.87 3.09 3.90
N ILE A 62 9.11 2.49 5.08
CA ILE A 62 8.64 3.05 6.36
C ILE A 62 9.20 4.45 6.64
N LYS A 63 10.43 4.73 6.18
CA LYS A 63 11.07 6.05 6.31
C LYS A 63 10.50 7.06 5.31
N ILE A 64 10.12 6.58 4.13
CA ILE A 64 9.55 7.41 3.06
C ILE A 64 8.16 7.91 3.43
N VAL A 65 7.37 7.06 4.09
CA VAL A 65 5.98 7.37 4.46
C VAL A 65 5.84 7.92 5.88
N ASP A 66 6.94 8.26 6.53
CA ASP A 66 6.91 8.86 7.86
C ASP A 66 6.08 10.16 7.86
N GLY A 67 5.22 10.31 8.86
CA GLY A 67 4.24 11.40 8.92
C GLY A 67 2.93 11.17 8.17
N PHE A 68 2.73 10.03 7.48
CA PHE A 68 1.45 9.68 6.86
C PHE A 68 0.87 8.37 7.39
N PRO A 69 -0.43 8.34 7.78
CA PRO A 69 -1.16 7.08 7.93
C PRO A 69 -1.00 6.21 6.68
N THR A 70 -0.29 5.09 6.83
CA THR A 70 0.04 4.20 5.73
C THR A 70 -0.39 2.79 6.04
N PHE A 71 -1.29 2.28 5.22
CA PHE A 71 -1.81 0.92 5.32
C PHE A 71 -1.10 0.02 4.32
N ALA A 72 -0.83 -1.22 4.72
CA ALA A 72 -0.35 -2.27 3.85
C ALA A 72 -1.38 -3.39 3.71
N GLU A 73 -1.35 -4.04 2.54
CA GLU A 73 -2.22 -5.18 2.20
C GLU A 73 -3.71 -4.85 2.39
N PHE A 74 -4.13 -3.69 1.87
CA PHE A 74 -5.47 -3.16 2.09
C PHE A 74 -6.52 -3.96 1.32
N PRO A 75 -7.46 -4.65 2.01
CA PRO A 75 -8.47 -5.45 1.32
C PRO A 75 -9.44 -4.60 0.50
N ILE A 76 -9.67 -4.99 -0.75
CA ILE A 76 -10.64 -4.38 -1.65
C ILE A 76 -11.75 -5.39 -1.91
N PHE A 77 -12.90 -5.17 -1.28
CA PHE A 77 -14.08 -6.04 -1.32
C PHE A 77 -13.79 -7.52 -1.01
N ASN A 78 -12.75 -7.81 -0.22
CA ASN A 78 -12.27 -9.16 0.13
C ASN A 78 -11.86 -10.04 -1.07
N LEU A 79 -11.69 -9.47 -2.26
CA LEU A 79 -11.32 -10.20 -3.49
C LEU A 79 -9.91 -9.84 -3.96
N GLU A 80 -9.47 -8.61 -3.68
CA GLU A 80 -8.19 -8.07 -4.08
C GLU A 80 -7.53 -7.37 -2.90
N ARG A 81 -6.25 -7.03 -3.03
CA ARG A 81 -5.52 -6.23 -2.05
C ARG A 81 -4.67 -5.20 -2.77
N ALA A 82 -4.71 -3.96 -2.29
CA ALA A 82 -3.71 -2.97 -2.64
C ALA A 82 -2.48 -3.17 -1.76
N ASP A 83 -1.28 -3.14 -2.36
CA ASP A 83 -0.05 -3.36 -1.61
C ASP A 83 0.13 -2.30 -0.52
N TYR A 84 -0.05 -1.02 -0.87
CA TYR A 84 -0.07 0.08 0.10
C TYR A 84 -1.10 1.16 -0.21
N VAL A 85 -1.63 1.79 0.84
CA VAL A 85 -2.50 2.96 0.76
C VAL A 85 -2.01 4.01 1.75
N ILE A 86 -1.57 5.15 1.24
CA ILE A 86 -1.20 6.34 2.02
C ILE A 86 -2.41 7.26 2.06
N VAL A 87 -2.75 7.76 3.25
CA VAL A 87 -3.92 8.64 3.45
C VAL A 87 -3.47 10.00 3.98
N ASP A 88 -3.98 11.05 3.36
CA ASP A 88 -3.90 12.44 3.81
C ASP A 88 -5.34 12.94 4.11
N SER A 89 -5.49 14.20 4.49
CA SER A 89 -6.74 14.86 4.87
C SER A 89 -7.81 14.84 3.77
N THR A 90 -7.44 15.07 2.51
CA THR A 90 -8.37 15.13 1.37
C THR A 90 -8.07 14.13 0.25
N ASP A 91 -6.92 13.47 0.30
CA ASP A 91 -6.43 12.63 -0.78
C ASP A 91 -5.90 11.31 -0.22
N ALA A 92 -5.88 10.29 -1.07
CA ALA A 92 -5.26 9.01 -0.78
C ALA A 92 -4.46 8.53 -2.01
N LEU A 93 -3.32 7.91 -1.75
CA LEU A 93 -2.45 7.35 -2.78
C LEU A 93 -2.38 5.83 -2.62
N ILE A 94 -2.78 5.12 -3.67
CA ILE A 94 -2.63 3.67 -3.79
C ILE A 94 -1.30 3.39 -4.47
N ILE A 95 -0.49 2.53 -3.88
CA ILE A 95 0.77 2.08 -4.45
C ILE A 95 0.64 0.58 -4.74
N GLU A 96 0.81 0.22 -6.00
CA GLU A 96 1.01 -1.17 -6.42
C GLU A 96 2.51 -1.41 -6.60
N ALA A 97 3.08 -2.41 -5.95
CA ALA A 97 4.51 -2.69 -5.98
C ALA A 97 4.81 -4.01 -6.69
N LYS A 98 5.67 -3.96 -7.72
CA LYS A 98 6.06 -5.14 -8.51
C LYS A 98 7.58 -5.25 -8.60
N GLY A 99 8.09 -6.43 -8.23
CA GLY A 99 9.50 -6.78 -8.29
C GLY A 99 9.92 -7.56 -9.54
N TRP A 100 9.13 -7.51 -10.61
CA TRP A 100 9.36 -8.29 -11.81
C TRP A 100 10.62 -7.85 -12.55
N LYS A 101 11.41 -8.81 -13.04
CA LYS A 101 12.64 -8.53 -13.81
C LYS A 101 12.36 -8.47 -15.30
N ASN A 102 11.73 -9.52 -15.82
CA ASN A 102 11.34 -9.63 -17.22
C ASN A 102 9.84 -9.37 -17.35
N LEU A 103 9.46 -8.53 -18.29
CA LEU A 103 8.07 -8.19 -18.55
C LEU A 103 7.86 -8.08 -20.06
N GLU A 104 6.89 -8.85 -20.56
CA GLU A 104 6.46 -8.85 -21.95
C GLU A 104 4.95 -8.55 -21.98
N ILE A 105 4.55 -7.55 -22.78
CA ILE A 105 3.13 -7.24 -22.98
C ILE A 105 2.55 -8.28 -23.94
N ILE A 106 1.53 -9.01 -23.50
CA ILE A 106 0.85 -10.04 -24.31
C ILE A 106 -0.40 -9.44 -24.96
N ASP A 107 -1.18 -8.67 -24.20
CA ASP A 107 -2.30 -7.86 -24.68
C ASP A 107 -2.52 -6.63 -23.78
N ASN A 108 -3.62 -5.90 -23.97
CA ASN A 108 -3.94 -4.67 -23.22
C ASN A 108 -4.25 -4.88 -21.72
N ARG A 109 -4.32 -6.12 -21.24
CA ARG A 109 -4.69 -6.47 -19.86
C ARG A 109 -3.81 -7.57 -19.26
N ILE A 110 -2.99 -8.22 -20.05
CA ILE A 110 -2.19 -9.37 -19.69
C ILE A 110 -0.74 -9.12 -20.06
N VAL A 111 0.12 -9.34 -19.08
CA VAL A 111 1.58 -9.34 -19.25
C VAL A 111 2.13 -10.71 -18.87
N LYS A 112 3.24 -11.08 -19.46
CA LYS A 112 4.06 -12.19 -19.02
C LYS A 112 5.23 -11.64 -18.22
N ALA A 113 5.18 -11.82 -16.90
CA ALA A 113 6.22 -11.39 -15.98
C ALA A 113 6.97 -12.59 -15.41
N ASP A 114 8.30 -12.59 -15.53
CA ASP A 114 9.19 -13.67 -15.04
C ASP A 114 8.70 -15.10 -15.40
N GLY A 115 8.17 -15.24 -16.61
CA GLY A 115 7.70 -16.52 -17.17
C GLY A 115 6.25 -16.89 -16.85
N LYS A 116 5.53 -16.11 -16.05
CA LYS A 116 4.11 -16.35 -15.67
C LYS A 116 3.19 -15.27 -16.23
N LEU A 117 1.94 -15.63 -16.50
CA LEU A 117 0.91 -14.68 -16.93
C LEU A 117 0.34 -13.95 -15.71
N HIS A 118 0.20 -12.64 -15.84
CA HIS A 118 -0.35 -11.74 -14.83
C HIS A 118 -1.28 -10.73 -15.49
N LEU A 119 -2.17 -10.12 -14.70
CA LEU A 119 -2.82 -8.88 -15.13
C LEU A 119 -1.76 -7.80 -15.32
N ASP A 120 -2.00 -6.93 -16.30
CA ASP A 120 -1.22 -5.72 -16.49
C ASP A 120 -1.25 -4.88 -15.20
N PRO A 121 -0.10 -4.43 -14.68
CA PRO A 121 -0.03 -3.79 -13.38
C PRO A 121 -0.67 -2.40 -13.38
N CYS A 122 -0.66 -1.66 -14.49
CA CYS A 122 -1.38 -0.38 -14.59
C CYS A 122 -2.88 -0.61 -14.67
N TYR A 123 -3.33 -1.64 -15.42
CA TYR A 123 -4.74 -2.03 -15.44
C TYR A 123 -5.25 -2.39 -14.03
N GLN A 124 -4.48 -3.21 -13.30
CA GLN A 124 -4.80 -3.62 -11.93
C GLN A 124 -4.88 -2.41 -10.98
N LEU A 125 -3.88 -1.52 -11.01
CA LEU A 125 -3.86 -0.30 -10.21
C LEU A 125 -5.05 0.62 -10.51
N ASN A 126 -5.35 0.85 -11.79
CA ASN A 126 -6.47 1.69 -12.20
C ASN A 126 -7.82 1.11 -11.76
N ASN A 127 -7.97 -0.22 -11.76
CA ASN A 127 -9.14 -0.89 -11.20
C ASN A 127 -9.28 -0.61 -9.70
N TYR A 128 -8.19 -0.60 -8.94
CA TYR A 128 -8.22 -0.26 -7.51
C TYR A 128 -8.63 1.19 -7.29
N VAL A 129 -7.98 2.13 -7.98
CA VAL A 129 -8.30 3.56 -7.92
C VAL A 129 -9.77 3.81 -8.24
N PHE A 130 -10.30 3.15 -9.28
CA PHE A 130 -11.71 3.25 -9.64
C PHE A 130 -12.63 2.71 -8.55
N LYS A 131 -12.32 1.54 -7.98
CA LYS A 131 -13.09 0.95 -6.88
C LYS A 131 -13.16 1.87 -5.66
N PHE A 132 -12.04 2.47 -5.26
CA PHE A 132 -12.03 3.39 -4.12
C PHE A 132 -12.78 4.69 -4.38
N ASN A 133 -12.62 5.30 -5.57
CA ASN A 133 -13.30 6.56 -5.88
C ASN A 133 -14.82 6.42 -6.03
N TYR A 134 -15.31 5.28 -6.55
CA TYR A 134 -16.72 5.18 -6.96
C TYR A 134 -17.57 4.18 -6.16
N PHE A 135 -16.94 3.20 -5.48
CA PHE A 135 -17.68 2.15 -4.75
C PHE A 135 -17.38 2.16 -3.26
N HIS A 136 -16.24 2.68 -2.83
CA HIS A 136 -15.93 2.81 -1.41
C HIS A 136 -16.52 4.12 -0.86
N SER A 137 -17.16 4.06 0.32
CA SER A 137 -17.84 5.24 0.91
C SER A 137 -16.88 6.39 1.21
N SER A 138 -15.60 6.09 1.46
CA SER A 138 -14.56 7.13 1.62
C SER A 138 -14.31 7.92 0.33
N GLY A 139 -14.62 7.39 -0.86
CA GLY A 139 -14.51 8.11 -2.13
C GLY A 139 -15.39 9.38 -2.21
N LEU A 140 -16.38 9.51 -1.32
CA LEU A 140 -17.16 10.73 -1.15
C LEU A 140 -16.38 11.88 -0.47
N LYS A 141 -15.25 11.58 0.17
CA LYS A 141 -14.46 12.52 0.98
C LYS A 141 -12.98 12.57 0.58
N LEU A 142 -12.43 11.45 0.15
CA LEU A 142 -11.04 11.29 -0.25
C LEU A 142 -10.96 11.09 -1.76
N LYS A 143 -10.06 11.82 -2.40
CA LYS A 143 -9.70 11.58 -3.79
C LYS A 143 -8.58 10.55 -3.87
N TYR A 144 -8.85 9.41 -4.50
CA TYR A 144 -7.86 8.36 -4.69
C TYR A 144 -7.10 8.54 -5.99
N SER A 145 -5.78 8.41 -5.92
CA SER A 145 -4.87 8.33 -7.06
C SER A 145 -4.00 7.08 -6.94
N GLY A 146 -3.32 6.70 -8.02
CA GLY A 146 -2.51 5.47 -8.08
C GLY A 146 -1.12 5.72 -8.63
N ILE A 147 -0.15 4.96 -8.12
CA ILE A 147 1.19 4.86 -8.69
C ILE A 147 1.69 3.41 -8.71
N LEU A 148 2.36 3.01 -9.78
CA LEU A 148 3.04 1.73 -9.90
C LEU A 148 4.50 1.88 -9.49
N PHE A 149 4.94 1.13 -8.49
CA PHE A 149 6.35 1.00 -8.10
C PHE A 149 6.95 -0.29 -8.69
N LEU A 150 7.58 -0.17 -9.86
CA LEU A 150 8.18 -1.29 -10.60
C LEU A 150 9.72 -1.28 -10.45
N TYR A 151 10.21 -1.86 -9.36
CA TYR A 151 11.58 -1.63 -8.87
C TYR A 151 12.67 -2.51 -9.48
N ASN A 152 12.31 -3.50 -10.30
CA ASN A 152 13.27 -4.41 -10.98
C ASN A 152 13.18 -4.38 -12.51
N ASN A 153 12.32 -3.53 -13.10
CA ASN A 153 12.17 -3.39 -14.54
C ASN A 153 11.99 -1.92 -14.91
N ARG A 154 12.90 -1.41 -15.74
CA ARG A 154 12.89 -0.01 -16.21
C ARG A 154 12.43 0.14 -17.67
N SER A 155 12.14 -0.97 -18.34
CA SER A 155 11.80 -0.99 -19.76
C SER A 155 10.30 -0.93 -20.01
N TYR A 156 9.50 -1.38 -19.04
CA TYR A 156 8.05 -1.28 -19.10
C TYR A 156 7.62 0.17 -18.93
N SER A 157 6.78 0.63 -19.86
CA SER A 157 6.09 1.92 -19.80
C SER A 157 4.64 1.73 -20.20
N SER A 158 3.78 2.59 -19.68
CA SER A 158 2.36 2.64 -20.03
C SER A 158 1.88 4.08 -19.90
N ASP A 159 0.99 4.49 -20.79
CA ASP A 159 0.32 5.79 -20.72
C ASP A 159 -0.87 5.78 -19.74
N ASP A 160 -1.25 4.60 -19.24
CA ASP A 160 -2.43 4.42 -18.39
C ASP A 160 -2.18 4.74 -16.91
N CYS A 161 -0.93 4.68 -16.44
CA CYS A 161 -0.61 4.96 -15.04
C CYS A 161 0.78 5.56 -14.84
N GLN A 162 0.96 6.31 -13.76
CA GLN A 162 2.28 6.79 -13.35
C GLN A 162 3.13 5.63 -12.84
N ILE A 163 4.39 5.57 -13.29
CA ILE A 163 5.35 4.53 -12.92
C ILE A 163 6.59 5.17 -12.29
N VAL A 164 7.10 4.54 -11.24
CA VAL A 164 8.40 4.84 -10.63
C VAL A 164 9.18 3.53 -10.43
N HIS A 165 10.51 3.63 -10.52
CA HIS A 165 11.42 2.48 -10.55
C HIS A 165 12.43 2.47 -9.40
N THR A 166 12.51 3.55 -8.62
CA THR A 166 13.43 3.65 -7.48
C THR A 166 12.72 4.18 -6.24
N PHE A 167 13.26 3.88 -5.07
CA PHE A 167 12.76 4.44 -3.81
C PHE A 167 12.87 5.97 -3.78
N ASP A 168 13.88 6.56 -4.43
CA ASP A 168 14.03 8.02 -4.52
C ASP A 168 12.93 8.66 -5.39
N GLU A 169 12.57 8.02 -6.50
CA GLU A 169 11.44 8.45 -7.34
C GLU A 169 10.11 8.30 -6.59
N LEU A 170 9.91 7.18 -5.90
CA LEU A 170 8.72 6.94 -5.09
C LEU A 170 8.60 7.98 -3.96
N LYS A 171 9.71 8.25 -3.25
CA LYS A 171 9.79 9.30 -2.23
C LYS A 171 9.45 10.66 -2.81
N SER A 172 10.07 11.02 -3.94
CA SER A 172 9.81 12.31 -4.61
C SER A 172 8.34 12.45 -5.03
N TYR A 173 7.68 11.34 -5.40
CA TYR A 173 6.26 11.34 -5.71
C TYR A 173 5.40 11.53 -4.46
N ILE A 174 5.68 10.80 -3.38
CA ILE A 174 4.97 10.91 -2.09
C ILE A 174 5.14 12.30 -1.48
N GLU A 175 6.32 12.90 -1.59
CA GLU A 175 6.57 14.27 -1.11
C GLU A 175 5.77 15.32 -1.91
N LYS A 176 5.53 15.11 -3.21
CA LYS A 176 4.63 15.97 -4.01
C LYS A 176 3.16 15.73 -3.69
N PHE A 177 2.82 14.50 -3.32
CA PHE A 177 1.50 14.15 -2.84
C PHE A 177 1.18 14.84 -1.50
N ARG A 178 2.20 15.10 -0.66
CA ARG A 178 2.08 15.92 0.55
C ARG A 178 1.57 17.31 0.19
N LYS A 179 0.31 17.60 0.49
CA LYS A 179 -0.14 18.99 0.53
C LYS A 179 0.46 19.63 1.79
N PRO A 180 0.97 20.87 1.73
CA PRO A 180 1.31 21.60 2.95
C PRO A 180 0.05 21.69 3.82
N GLU A 181 0.10 21.23 5.07
CA GLU A 181 -1.00 21.42 6.02
C GLU A 181 -1.34 22.91 6.10
N GLY A 182 -2.61 23.28 5.88
CA GLY A 182 -3.12 24.59 6.27
C GLY A 182 -2.87 25.78 5.32
N GLN A 183 -2.82 25.57 4.00
CA GLN A 183 -3.17 26.66 3.09
C GLN A 183 -4.64 26.51 2.68
N ASP A 184 -5.52 27.19 3.42
CA ASP A 184 -6.70 27.79 2.82
C ASP A 184 -6.20 28.54 1.59
N ILE A 185 -6.61 28.07 0.41
CA ILE A 185 -6.48 28.83 -0.81
C ILE A 185 -7.42 30.02 -0.59
N VAL A 186 -6.87 31.16 -0.15
CA VAL A 186 -7.57 32.42 -0.23
C VAL A 186 -7.74 32.67 -1.72
N GLU A 187 -8.91 32.29 -2.25
CA GLU A 187 -9.35 32.73 -3.57
C GLU A 187 -9.41 34.26 -3.56
N ILE A 188 -8.92 34.82 -4.66
CA ILE A 188 -8.62 36.24 -4.90
C ILE A 188 -9.87 37.10 -4.75
#